data_AF-A0A6J6BDR7-F1
#
_entry.id   AF-A0A6J6BDR7-F1
#
_cell.length_a   1.000
_cell.length_b   1.000
_cell.length_c   1.000
_cell.angle_alpha   90.00
_cell.angle_beta   90.00
_cell.angle_gamma   90.00
#
_symmetry.space_group_name_H-M   'P 1'
#
loop_
_entity.id
_entity.type
_entity.pdbx_description
1 polymer ?
#
loop_
_entity_poly.entity_id
_entity_poly.type
_entity_poly.pdbx_seq_one_letter_code
_entity_poly.pdbx_strand_id
1 'polypeptide(L)'
;MGVIGLAYNAETKNIQVDMQAVSDSQESEPDFIDVDDLSGDQDILRVHISPSEASRFAKRASTVVGAGRLPCPFCGGPIDSRGHLCPRANGYRR
;
A
#
# COMPACT_ATOMS: atom_id res chain seq x y z
N MET A 1 -1.51 -1.09 9.64
CA MET A 1 -1.03 -0.21 8.56
C MET A 1 -1.34 1.20 9.01
N GLY A 2 -0.34 2.07 9.09
CA GLY A 2 -0.54 3.46 9.52
C GLY A 2 -1.14 4.31 8.41
N VAL A 3 -1.16 5.62 8.61
CA VAL A 3 -1.68 6.60 7.65
C VAL A 3 -0.62 6.94 6.60
N ILE A 4 -1.04 7.06 5.34
CA ILE A 4 -0.18 7.50 4.23
C ILE A 4 -0.80 8.74 3.57
N GLY A 5 -0.03 9.82 3.54
CA GLY A 5 -0.37 11.11 2.94
C GLY A 5 0.34 11.35 1.62
N LEU A 6 -0.34 12.04 0.69
CA LEU A 6 0.23 12.46 -0.59
C LEU A 6 -0.11 13.92 -0.86
N ALA A 7 0.90 14.72 -1.19
CA ALA A 7 0.74 16.12 -1.57
C ALA A 7 1.67 16.50 -2.73
N TYR A 8 1.33 17.57 -3.45
CA TYR A 8 2.20 18.17 -4.46
C TYR A 8 2.60 19.58 -4.02
N ASN A 9 3.90 19.81 -3.88
CA ASN A 9 4.45 21.11 -3.54
C ASN A 9 4.76 21.89 -4.83
N ALA A 10 3.99 22.93 -5.12
CA ALA A 10 4.08 23.70 -6.37
C ALA A 10 5.37 24.53 -6.48
N GLU A 11 5.95 24.95 -5.35
CA GLU A 11 7.17 25.77 -5.31
C GLU A 11 8.40 24.94 -5.66
N THR A 12 8.54 23.77 -5.02
CA THR A 12 9.66 22.84 -5.25
C THR A 12 9.41 21.88 -6.41
N LYS A 13 8.19 21.84 -6.94
CA LYS A 13 7.72 20.94 -8.01
C LYS A 13 7.91 19.46 -7.69
N ASN A 14 7.82 19.11 -6.41
CA ASN A 14 7.98 17.74 -5.91
C ASN A 14 6.67 17.18 -5.37
N ILE A 15 6.57 15.86 -5.40
CA ILE A 15 5.55 15.10 -4.69
C ILE A 15 6.10 14.77 -3.30
N GLN A 16 5.32 15.11 -2.28
CA GLN A 16 5.56 14.74 -0.89
C GLN A 16 4.75 13.50 -0.56
N VAL A 17 5.42 12.52 0.06
CA VAL A 17 4.83 11.29 0.58
C VAL A 17 5.11 11.24 2.07
N ASP A 18 4.05 11.23 2.86
CA ASP A 18 4.14 11.14 4.32
C ASP A 18 3.67 9.77 4.77
N MET A 19 4.43 9.13 5.65
CA MET A 19 4.12 7.82 6.22
C MET A 19 4.21 7.93 7.73
N GLN A 20 3.11 7.59 8.39
CA GLN A 20 3.01 7.62 9.83
C GLN A 20 3.05 6.18 10.38
N ALA A 21 3.87 5.96 11.40
CA ALA A 21 3.91 4.70 12.13
C ALA A 21 2.57 4.44 12.82
N VAL A 22 2.20 3.18 13.00
CA VAL A 22 1.03 2.83 13.81
C VAL A 22 1.41 3.01 15.27
N SER A 23 0.56 3.67 16.06
CA SER A 23 0.68 3.70 17.51
C SER A 23 0.29 2.34 18.12
N ASP A 24 1.03 1.89 19.14
CA ASP A 24 0.70 0.66 19.89
C ASP A 24 -0.46 0.89 20.88
N SER A 25 -0.94 2.13 21.03
CA SER A 25 -2.06 2.52 21.89
C SER A 25 -3.39 2.19 21.21
N GLN A 26 -4.07 1.15 21.72
CA GLN A 26 -5.35 0.62 21.21
C GLN A 26 -6.55 1.61 21.26
N GLU A 27 -6.35 2.84 21.73
CA GLU A 27 -7.42 3.83 21.97
C GLU A 27 -7.43 4.98 20.96
N SER A 28 -6.50 5.03 20.01
CA SER A 28 -6.46 6.09 19.00
C SER A 28 -7.15 5.66 17.71
N GLU A 29 -8.26 6.32 17.38
CA GLU A 29 -8.76 6.32 16.01
C GLU A 29 -7.64 6.82 15.09
N PRO A 30 -7.45 6.23 13.89
CA PRO A 30 -6.41 6.65 12.96
C PRO A 30 -6.79 7.99 12.33
N ASP A 31 -6.70 9.06 13.11
CA ASP A 31 -6.81 10.42 12.60
C ASP A 31 -5.53 10.78 11.87
N PHE A 32 -5.69 11.53 10.79
CA PHE A 32 -4.57 12.08 10.06
C PHE A 32 -3.91 13.13 10.96
N ILE A 33 -2.84 12.73 11.68
CA ILE A 33 -2.07 13.68 12.48
C ILE A 33 -1.47 14.69 11.50
N ASP A 34 -1.57 15.98 11.84
CA ASP A 34 -0.85 17.00 11.10
C ASP A 34 0.64 16.64 11.15
N VAL A 35 1.20 16.29 10.00
CA VAL A 35 2.58 15.83 9.87
C VAL A 35 3.59 16.95 10.17
N ASP A 36 3.14 18.19 10.27
CA ASP A 36 3.94 19.30 10.77
C ASP A 36 3.85 19.46 12.32
N ASP A 37 2.91 18.74 12.96
CA ASP A 37 2.79 18.61 14.41
C ASP A 37 3.56 17.38 14.92
N LEU A 38 4.86 17.57 15.16
CA LEU A 38 5.75 16.55 15.73
C LEU A 38 5.56 16.33 17.24
N SER A 39 4.49 16.86 17.85
CA SER A 39 4.19 16.63 19.27
C SER A 39 3.62 15.24 19.55
N GLY A 40 3.17 14.54 18.50
CA GLY A 40 2.71 13.15 18.58
C GLY A 40 3.82 12.17 18.96
N ASP A 41 3.42 11.04 19.53
CA ASP A 41 4.31 9.94 19.94
C ASP A 41 4.68 8.99 18.78
N GLN A 42 4.20 9.26 17.57
CA GLN A 42 4.36 8.42 16.40
C GLN A 42 5.49 8.90 15.50
N ASP A 43 6.30 7.95 15.02
CA ASP A 43 7.33 8.24 14.03
C ASP A 43 6.72 8.63 12.68
N ILE A 44 7.24 9.69 12.08
CA ILE A 44 6.80 10.20 10.77
C ILE A 44 7.98 10.20 9.80
N LEU A 45 7.79 9.60 8.62
CA LEU A 45 8.73 9.64 7.51
C LEU A 45 8.14 10.48 6.36
N ARG A 46 8.82 11.58 6.04
CA ARG A 46 8.50 12.45 4.90
C ARG A 46 9.52 12.25 3.78
N VAL A 47 9.03 11.94 2.58
CA VAL A 47 9.85 11.71 1.38
C VAL A 47 9.43 12.67 0.28
N HIS A 48 10.40 13.35 -0.32
CA HIS A 48 10.19 14.24 -1.45
C HIS A 48 10.76 13.58 -2.71
N ILE A 49 9.94 13.41 -3.73
CA ILE A 49 10.33 12.82 -5.01
C ILE A 49 9.86 13.69 -6.16
N SER A 50 10.62 13.72 -7.25
CA SER A 50 10.17 14.40 -8.46
C SER A 50 8.98 13.65 -9.08
N PRO A 51 8.10 14.32 -9.84
CA PRO A 51 7.02 13.66 -10.60
C PRO A 51 7.54 12.55 -11.53
N SER A 52 8.76 12.71 -12.05
CA SER A 52 9.41 11.72 -12.91
C SER A 52 9.75 10.43 -12.16
N GLU A 53 10.26 10.55 -10.93
CA GLU A 53 10.59 9.40 -10.07
C GLU A 53 9.33 8.71 -9.58
N ALA A 54 8.31 9.47 -9.18
CA ALA A 54 7.01 8.93 -8.79
C ALA A 54 6.38 8.12 -9.94
N SER A 55 6.41 8.65 -11.18
CA SER A 55 5.91 7.94 -12.36
C SER A 55 6.69 6.65 -12.62
N ARG A 56 8.02 6.67 -12.49
CA ARG A 56 8.87 5.48 -12.65
C ARG A 56 8.60 4.44 -11.57
N PHE A 57 8.45 4.87 -10.32
CA PHE A 57 8.09 4.02 -9.20
C PHE A 57 6.73 3.35 -9.42
N ALA A 58 5.70 4.14 -9.73
CA ALA A 58 4.34 3.64 -9.96
C ALA A 58 4.30 2.57 -11.06
N LYS A 59 4.95 2.82 -12.21
CA LYS A 59 5.02 1.84 -13.31
C LYS A 59 5.68 0.54 -12.87
N ARG A 60 6.81 0.61 -12.17
CA ARG A 60 7.51 -0.59 -11.66
C ARG A 60 6.69 -1.32 -10.60
N ALA A 61 6.06 -0.59 -9.69
CA ALA A 61 5.19 -1.15 -8.66
C ALA A 61 4.01 -1.90 -9.28
N SER A 62 3.35 -1.33 -10.31
CA SER A 62 2.30 -2.02 -11.05
C SER A 62 2.78 -3.30 -11.70
N THR A 63 3.97 -3.33 -12.30
CA THR A 63 4.56 -4.56 -12.84
C THR A 63 4.79 -5.61 -11.75
N VAL A 64 5.31 -5.21 -10.59
CA VAL A 64 5.57 -6.14 -9.47
C VAL A 64 4.27 -6.67 -8.87
N VAL A 65 3.28 -5.81 -8.62
CA VAL A 65 1.96 -6.21 -8.12
C VAL A 65 1.25 -7.10 -9.14
N GLY A 66 1.32 -6.77 -10.42
CA GLY A 66 0.75 -7.55 -11.52
C GLY A 66 1.45 -8.90 -11.75
N ALA A 67 2.70 -9.04 -11.34
CA ALA A 67 3.40 -10.33 -11.30
C ALA A 67 2.92 -11.24 -10.15
N GLY A 68 1.93 -10.78 -9.36
CA GLY A 68 1.23 -11.58 -8.38
C GLY A 68 0.55 -12.80 -8.99
N ARG A 69 0.09 -13.69 -8.10
CA ARG A 69 -0.55 -14.95 -8.49
C ARG A 69 -1.85 -14.69 -9.25
N LEU A 70 -1.99 -15.29 -10.43
CA LEU A 70 -3.23 -15.24 -11.20
C LEU A 70 -4.40 -15.70 -10.31
N PRO A 71 -5.55 -14.99 -10.33
CA PRO A 71 -6.74 -15.46 -9.64
C PRO A 71 -7.29 -16.71 -10.36
N CYS A 72 -7.75 -17.68 -9.58
CA CYS A 72 -8.39 -18.89 -10.09
C CYS A 72 -9.67 -18.49 -10.85
N PRO A 73 -9.86 -18.91 -12.11
CA PRO A 73 -11.04 -18.54 -12.89
C PRO A 73 -12.35 -19.08 -12.29
N PHE A 74 -12.27 -20.09 -11.41
CA PHE A 74 -13.44 -20.68 -10.76
C PHE A 74 -13.75 -20.05 -9.41
N CYS A 75 -12.77 -19.81 -8.53
CA CYS A 75 -13.04 -19.34 -7.17
C CYS A 75 -12.50 -17.93 -6.85
N GLY A 76 -11.73 -17.33 -7.75
CA GLY A 76 -11.07 -16.03 -7.55
C GLY A 76 -9.86 -16.05 -6.62
N GLY A 77 -9.55 -17.18 -5.96
CA GLY A 77 -8.40 -17.31 -5.07
C GLY A 77 -7.05 -17.37 -5.80
N PRO A 78 -5.93 -17.06 -5.13
CA PRO A 78 -4.62 -17.00 -5.78
C PRO A 78 -4.10 -18.39 -6.19
N ILE A 79 -3.57 -18.49 -7.41
CA ILE A 79 -2.91 -19.71 -7.91
C ILE A 79 -1.43 -19.74 -7.47
N ASP A 80 -1.02 -20.72 -6.67
CA ASP A 80 0.40 -20.95 -6.33
C ASP A 80 1.18 -21.45 -7.57
N SER A 81 2.50 -21.23 -7.61
CA SER A 81 3.35 -21.70 -8.71
C SER A 81 3.35 -23.22 -8.86
N ARG A 82 3.05 -23.97 -7.79
CA ARG A 82 2.90 -25.44 -7.82
C ARG A 82 1.49 -25.91 -8.22
N GLY A 83 0.60 -24.99 -8.59
CA GLY A 83 -0.81 -25.25 -8.87
C GLY A 83 -1.73 -24.87 -7.71
N HIS A 84 -3.04 -24.96 -7.94
CA HIS A 84 -4.05 -24.56 -6.97
C HIS A 84 -5.15 -25.62 -6.87
N LEU A 85 -5.43 -26.10 -5.65
CA LEU A 85 -6.56 -26.98 -5.39
C LEU A 85 -7.84 -26.14 -5.27
N CYS A 86 -8.57 -25.97 -6.37
CA CYS A 86 -9.79 -25.17 -6.37
C CYS A 86 -10.94 -25.92 -5.66
N PRO A 87 -11.49 -25.39 -4.55
CA PRO A 87 -12.61 -26.04 -3.86
C PRO A 87 -13.85 -26.18 -4.77
N ARG A 88 -14.10 -25.22 -5.67
CA ARG A 88 -15.21 -25.28 -6.64
C ARG A 88 -15.03 -26.33 -7.73
N ALA A 89 -13.80 -26.58 -8.18
CA ALA A 89 -13.52 -27.53 -9.25
C ALA A 89 -13.32 -28.96 -8.74
N ASN A 90 -12.93 -29.13 -7.47
CA ASN A 90 -12.65 -30.44 -6.86
C ASN A 90 -13.87 -31.09 -6.18
N GLY A 91 -15.08 -30.61 -6.45
CA GLY A 91 -16.31 -31.16 -5.86
C GLY A 91 -16.43 -31.03 -4.34
N TYR A 92 -15.60 -30.19 -3.70
CA TYR A 92 -15.60 -29.99 -2.26
C TYR A 92 -16.87 -29.21 -1.86
N ARG A 93 -17.78 -29.89 -1.15
CA ARG A 93 -19.18 -29.52 -0.82
C ARG A 93 -20.25 -29.81 -1.89
N ARG A 94 -20.14 -30.92 -2.64
CA ARG A 94 -21.34 -31.58 -3.18
C ARG A 94 -21.94 -32.52 -2.13
#